data_AF-A0A4D4LDX1-F1
#
_entry.id   AF-A0A4D4LDX1-F1
#
_cell.length_a   1.000
_cell.length_b   1.000
_cell.length_c   1.000
_cell.angle_alpha   90.00
_cell.angle_beta   90.00
_cell.angle_gamma   90.00
#
_symmetry.space_group_name_H-M   'P 1'
#
loop_
_entity.id
_entity.type
_entity.pdbx_description
1 polymer ?
#
loop_
_entity_poly.entity_id
_entity_poly.type
_entity_poly.pdbx_seq_one_letter_code
_entity_poly.pdbx_strand_id
1 'polypeptide(L)'
;MEGLEHIDAVVLDKTGTLTSGHMGVVRVTAVPDGVGEQPAVRLAGAVEQGSEHPLGRAVTAYARRAAAGQPLPDAADFAALPGRGVRGRVDGRLVEVLAPDEVLPGPLAEVLPAAEAAAHTTVVVRVDGVTEALIEVGDVLRPESYRAVDRLKRLGVRPVLATGDHEAPARAVAAHVRIEEVHARCTPEAKADLVRALRESGHRVAVVGDGVNDAAALAGADLGIAMGTGTDVAIGASDVTLVRGTSRSWRTPSDSPAPL
;
A
#
# COMPACT_ATOMS: atom_id res chain seq x y z
N MET A 1 21.39 -3.35 -28.64
CA MET A 1 20.82 -3.72 -27.32
C MET A 1 21.86 -4.59 -26.60
N GLU A 2 23.01 -4.00 -26.26
CA GLU A 2 24.20 -4.70 -25.74
C GLU A 2 24.40 -4.46 -24.21
N GLY A 3 23.35 -4.04 -23.50
CA GLY A 3 23.40 -3.71 -22.07
C GLY A 3 22.82 -4.75 -21.12
N LEU A 4 22.27 -5.88 -21.60
CA LEU A 4 21.52 -6.84 -20.77
C LEU A 4 22.36 -8.05 -20.28
N GLU A 5 23.64 -7.84 -19.99
CA GLU A 5 24.39 -8.83 -19.22
C GLU A 5 24.18 -8.61 -17.70
N HIS A 6 24.29 -9.68 -16.92
CA HIS A 6 23.66 -9.92 -15.61
C HIS A 6 23.54 -8.72 -14.63
N ILE A 7 22.31 -8.25 -14.38
CA ILE A 7 21.99 -7.40 -13.21
C ILE A 7 22.16 -8.26 -11.94
N ASP A 8 22.89 -7.75 -10.95
CA ASP A 8 23.14 -8.46 -9.70
C ASP A 8 22.60 -7.73 -8.46
N ALA A 9 22.19 -6.47 -8.59
CA ALA A 9 21.54 -5.70 -7.53
C ALA A 9 20.31 -4.96 -8.06
N VAL A 10 19.27 -4.86 -7.24
CA VAL A 10 18.07 -4.08 -7.55
C VAL A 10 17.68 -3.19 -6.39
N VAL A 11 17.66 -1.88 -6.62
CA VAL A 11 17.14 -0.88 -5.68
C VAL A 11 15.65 -0.73 -5.94
N LEU A 12 14.84 -0.99 -4.93
CA LEU A 12 13.39 -0.95 -4.98
C LEU A 12 12.92 0.24 -4.16
N ASP A 13 12.14 1.14 -4.77
CA ASP A 13 11.35 2.07 -3.99
C ASP A 13 10.21 1.33 -3.24
N LYS A 14 9.76 1.92 -2.14
CA LYS A 14 8.64 1.37 -1.37
C LYS A 14 7.30 1.77 -1.98
N THR A 15 7.02 3.08 -2.01
CA THR A 15 5.68 3.65 -2.23
C THR A 15 5.30 3.47 -3.68
N GLY A 16 4.13 2.87 -3.95
CA GLY A 16 3.64 2.66 -5.33
C GLY A 16 4.43 1.64 -6.17
N THR A 17 5.63 1.23 -5.73
CA THR A 17 6.42 0.15 -6.30
C THR A 17 6.15 -1.18 -5.59
N LEU A 18 6.61 -1.35 -4.34
CA LEU A 18 6.31 -2.54 -3.53
C LEU A 18 4.91 -2.48 -2.93
N THR A 19 4.42 -1.28 -2.68
CA THR A 19 3.08 -1.01 -2.17
C THR A 19 2.18 -0.47 -3.27
N SER A 20 0.88 -0.35 -2.95
CA SER A 20 -0.12 0.08 -3.91
C SER A 20 -0.02 1.56 -4.28
N GLY A 21 0.62 2.38 -3.43
CA GLY A 21 0.68 3.84 -3.56
C GLY A 21 -0.63 4.53 -3.12
N HIS A 22 -1.54 3.77 -2.52
CA HIS A 22 -2.87 4.24 -2.09
C HIS A 22 -3.15 3.76 -0.68
N MET A 23 -3.90 4.55 0.08
CA MET A 23 -4.35 4.13 1.41
C MET A 23 -5.32 2.96 1.33
N GLY A 24 -5.08 1.95 2.15
CA GLY A 24 -5.92 0.79 2.36
C GLY A 24 -5.87 0.32 3.80
N VAL A 25 -6.86 -0.48 4.21
CA VAL A 25 -6.81 -1.13 5.53
C VAL A 25 -5.69 -2.18 5.50
N VAL A 26 -4.75 -2.03 6.43
CA VAL A 26 -3.58 -2.91 6.62
C VAL A 26 -3.93 -4.06 7.57
N ARG A 27 -4.58 -3.73 8.68
CA ARG A 27 -4.96 -4.68 9.72
C ARG A 27 -6.23 -4.22 10.42
N VAL A 28 -7.00 -5.17 10.91
CA VAL A 28 -8.09 -4.95 11.85
C VAL A 28 -7.83 -5.81 13.08
N THR A 29 -7.93 -5.20 14.25
CA THR A 29 -7.84 -5.91 15.54
C THR A 29 -9.17 -5.73 16.24
N ALA A 30 -9.92 -6.81 16.42
CA ALA A 30 -11.17 -6.80 17.17
C ALA A 30 -10.92 -7.06 18.66
N VAL A 31 -11.78 -6.52 19.51
CA VAL A 31 -11.81 -6.84 20.94
C VAL A 31 -12.29 -8.30 21.10
N PRO A 32 -11.60 -9.12 21.93
CA PRO A 32 -12.07 -10.46 22.27
C PRO A 32 -13.48 -10.42 22.86
N ASP A 33 -14.33 -11.38 22.48
CA ASP A 33 -15.73 -11.49 22.89
C ASP A 33 -16.64 -10.30 22.52
N GLY A 34 -16.13 -9.35 21.72
CA GLY A 34 -16.91 -8.27 21.12
C GLY A 34 -17.72 -8.74 19.90
N VAL A 35 -18.14 -7.79 19.06
CA VAL A 35 -18.89 -8.12 17.83
C VAL A 35 -18.06 -8.89 16.79
N GLY A 36 -16.74 -8.93 16.96
CA GLY A 36 -15.80 -9.58 16.05
C GLY A 36 -15.40 -8.71 14.85
N GLU A 37 -14.34 -9.13 14.16
CA GLU A 37 -13.70 -8.37 13.08
C GLU A 37 -14.65 -8.07 11.91
N GLN A 38 -15.30 -9.10 11.37
CA GLN A 38 -16.16 -8.97 10.20
C GLN A 38 -17.36 -8.04 10.46
N PRO A 39 -18.12 -8.18 11.57
CA PRO A 39 -19.18 -7.23 11.91
C PRO A 39 -18.67 -5.81 12.16
N ALA A 40 -17.55 -5.63 12.88
CA ALA A 40 -17.00 -4.30 13.14
C ALA A 40 -16.62 -3.58 11.83
N VAL A 41 -15.96 -4.28 10.91
CA VAL A 41 -15.59 -3.76 9.58
C VAL A 41 -16.83 -3.43 8.76
N ARG A 42 -17.85 -4.29 8.76
CA ARG A 42 -19.09 -4.07 8.01
C ARG A 42 -19.82 -2.83 8.52
N LEU A 43 -19.90 -2.63 9.84
CA LEU A 43 -20.52 -1.47 10.46
C LEU A 43 -19.71 -0.19 10.20
N ALA A 44 -18.39 -0.22 10.36
CA ALA A 44 -17.52 0.92 10.10
C ALA A 44 -17.59 1.35 8.63
N GLY A 45 -17.50 0.39 7.71
CA GLY A 45 -17.61 0.66 6.27
C GLY A 45 -18.99 1.17 5.84
N ALA A 46 -20.05 0.87 6.59
CA ALA A 46 -21.38 1.41 6.35
C ALA A 46 -21.48 2.89 6.73
N VAL A 47 -20.96 3.27 7.90
CA VAL A 47 -20.92 4.68 8.33
C VAL A 47 -20.00 5.50 7.42
N GLU A 48 -18.82 4.98 7.10
CA GLU A 48 -17.82 5.66 6.28
C GLU A 48 -18.24 5.86 4.82
N GLN A 49 -19.35 5.25 4.35
CA GLN A 49 -19.88 5.55 3.02
C GLN A 49 -20.29 7.01 2.84
N GLY A 50 -20.68 7.69 3.92
CA GLY A 50 -21.01 9.11 3.92
C GLY A 50 -19.79 10.04 3.95
N SER A 51 -18.58 9.48 4.11
CA SER A 51 -17.33 10.24 4.27
C SER A 51 -16.62 10.45 2.94
N GLU A 52 -16.23 11.68 2.65
CA GLU A 52 -15.36 12.00 1.50
C GLU A 52 -13.87 11.83 1.84
N HIS A 53 -13.54 11.62 3.12
CA HIS A 53 -12.17 11.51 3.57
C HIS A 53 -11.48 10.27 2.97
N PRO A 54 -10.22 10.38 2.49
CA PRO A 54 -9.49 9.24 1.93
C PRO A 54 -9.43 8.01 2.85
N LEU A 55 -9.34 8.23 4.16
CA LEU A 55 -9.44 7.15 5.17
C LEU A 55 -10.79 6.42 5.12
N GLY A 56 -11.89 7.17 5.11
CA GLY A 56 -13.24 6.58 5.05
C GLY A 56 -13.47 5.79 3.77
N ARG A 57 -12.93 6.29 2.64
CA ARG A 57 -12.91 5.56 1.37
C ARG A 57 -12.14 4.25 1.46
N ALA A 58 -10.99 4.23 2.14
CA ALA A 58 -10.19 3.02 2.35
C ALA A 58 -10.93 1.97 3.20
N VAL A 59 -11.56 2.40 4.30
CA VAL A 59 -12.37 1.52 5.17
C VAL A 59 -13.58 0.98 4.41
N THR A 60 -14.31 1.83 3.70
CA THR A 60 -15.46 1.44 2.86
C THR A 60 -15.06 0.42 1.80
N ALA A 61 -13.95 0.66 1.08
CA ALA A 61 -13.46 -0.25 0.06
C ALA A 61 -13.04 -1.60 0.64
N TYR A 62 -12.41 -1.61 1.82
CA TYR A 62 -12.07 -2.84 2.53
C TYR A 62 -13.31 -3.62 2.95
N ALA A 63 -14.29 -2.95 3.56
CA ALA A 63 -15.54 -3.57 4.00
C ALA A 63 -16.34 -4.18 2.83
N ARG A 64 -16.40 -3.50 1.67
CA ARG A 64 -17.05 -4.04 0.47
C ARG A 64 -16.37 -5.32 -0.05
N ARG A 65 -15.04 -5.38 0.01
CA ARG A 65 -14.30 -6.59 -0.38
C ARG A 65 -14.54 -7.73 0.61
N ALA A 66 -14.51 -7.43 1.91
CA ALA A 66 -14.77 -8.41 2.97
C ALA A 66 -16.19 -8.98 2.90
N ALA A 67 -17.17 -8.18 2.47
CA ALA A 67 -18.56 -8.59 2.31
C ALA A 67 -18.82 -9.57 1.13
N ALA A 68 -17.78 -9.94 0.35
CA ALA A 68 -17.85 -10.95 -0.71
C ALA A 68 -19.03 -10.77 -1.70
N GLY A 69 -19.34 -9.51 -2.06
CA GLY A 69 -20.42 -9.16 -2.99
C GLY A 69 -21.77 -8.84 -2.35
N GLN A 70 -21.91 -8.98 -1.03
CA GLN A 70 -23.07 -8.45 -0.32
C GLN A 70 -22.96 -6.92 -0.16
N PRO A 71 -24.08 -6.17 -0.32
CA PRO A 71 -24.06 -4.74 -0.07
C PRO A 71 -23.81 -4.47 1.42
N LEU A 72 -23.07 -3.39 1.68
CA LEU A 72 -23.01 -2.82 3.02
C LEU A 72 -24.39 -2.20 3.35
N PRO A 73 -24.81 -2.25 4.62
CA PRO A 73 -26.07 -1.63 5.04
C PRO A 73 -25.97 -0.11 4.93
N ASP A 74 -27.12 0.55 4.77
CA ASP A 74 -27.18 2.01 4.78
C ASP A 74 -27.01 2.55 6.20
N ALA A 75 -26.34 3.70 6.33
CA ALA A 75 -26.23 4.44 7.57
C ALA A 75 -27.25 5.59 7.60
N ALA A 76 -28.11 5.62 8.62
CA ALA A 76 -28.95 6.76 8.93
C ALA A 76 -28.21 7.78 9.80
N ASP A 77 -28.68 9.03 9.84
CA ASP A 77 -28.17 10.10 10.71
C ASP A 77 -26.64 10.29 10.63
N PHE A 78 -26.07 10.13 9.44
CA PHE A 78 -24.63 10.35 9.23
C PHE A 78 -24.22 11.75 9.68
N ALA A 79 -23.16 11.81 10.48
CA ALA A 79 -22.55 13.05 10.89
C ALA A 79 -21.02 12.93 10.90
N ALA A 80 -20.36 13.85 10.20
CA ALA A 80 -18.94 14.08 10.35
C ALA A 80 -18.68 14.83 11.67
N LEU A 81 -17.67 14.39 12.41
CA LEU A 81 -17.19 14.99 13.65
C LEU A 81 -15.80 15.59 13.37
N PRO A 82 -15.71 16.90 13.06
CA PRO A 82 -14.44 17.52 12.66
C PRO A 82 -13.30 17.23 13.63
N GLY A 83 -12.20 16.69 13.10
CA GLY A 83 -11.01 16.32 13.89
C GLY A 83 -11.16 15.09 14.78
N ARG A 84 -12.32 14.41 14.76
CA ARG A 84 -12.61 13.26 15.64
C ARG A 84 -13.00 12.00 14.88
N GLY A 85 -13.70 12.12 13.75
CA GLY A 85 -14.14 10.98 12.95
C GLY A 85 -15.54 11.14 12.39
N VAL A 86 -16.31 10.04 12.32
CA VAL A 86 -17.68 10.02 11.81
C VAL A 86 -18.58 9.15 12.69
N ARG A 87 -19.89 9.38 12.61
CA ARG A 87 -20.90 8.53 13.26
C ARG A 87 -22.14 8.36 12.38
N GLY A 88 -22.91 7.33 12.68
CA GLY A 88 -24.23 7.08 12.08
C GLY A 88 -24.96 5.95 12.77
N ARG A 89 -26.19 5.67 12.35
CA ARG A 89 -26.97 4.52 12.81
C ARG A 89 -27.03 3.45 11.74
N VAL A 90 -26.59 2.24 12.08
CA VAL A 90 -26.58 1.08 11.17
C VAL A 90 -27.31 -0.07 11.86
N ASP A 91 -28.32 -0.64 11.20
CA ASP A 91 -29.15 -1.71 11.77
C ASP A 91 -29.69 -1.36 13.19
N GLY A 92 -30.05 -0.08 13.40
CA GLY A 92 -30.56 0.45 14.68
C GLY A 92 -29.49 0.81 15.73
N ARG A 93 -28.24 0.39 15.55
CA ARG A 93 -27.13 0.62 16.49
C ARG A 93 -26.38 1.90 16.17
N LEU A 94 -25.95 2.63 17.20
CA LEU A 94 -25.06 3.77 17.03
C LEU A 94 -23.66 3.26 16.71
N VAL A 95 -23.11 3.66 15.58
CA VAL A 95 -21.76 3.28 15.16
C VAL A 95 -20.93 4.54 15.00
N GLU A 96 -19.74 4.55 15.60
CA GLU A 96 -18.78 5.65 15.51
C GLU A 96 -17.44 5.11 15.01
N VAL A 97 -16.82 5.81 14.07
CA VAL A 97 -15.45 5.54 13.61
C VAL A 97 -14.63 6.77 13.96
N LEU A 98 -13.76 6.63 14.97
CA LEU A 98 -13.13 7.75 15.64
C LEU A 98 -11.61 7.62 15.63
N ALA A 99 -10.88 8.73 15.76
CA ALA A 99 -9.49 8.67 16.19
C ALA A 99 -9.39 7.95 17.56
N PRO A 100 -8.35 7.14 17.81
CA PRO A 100 -8.16 6.52 19.11
C PRO A 100 -8.11 7.56 20.23
N ASP A 101 -8.72 7.25 21.36
CA ASP A 101 -8.57 8.02 22.59
C ASP A 101 -7.58 7.33 23.55
N GLU A 102 -7.29 7.98 24.67
CA GLU A 102 -6.29 7.51 25.63
C GLU A 102 -6.69 6.22 26.37
N VAL A 103 -7.96 5.81 26.30
CA VAL A 103 -8.48 4.64 27.02
C VAL A 103 -8.99 3.59 26.05
N LEU A 104 -8.08 2.75 25.58
CA LEU A 104 -8.40 1.58 24.76
C LEU A 104 -8.47 0.30 25.59
N PRO A 105 -9.34 -0.67 25.22
CA PRO A 105 -9.26 -2.02 25.75
C PRO A 105 -7.86 -2.63 25.57
N GLY A 106 -7.42 -3.46 26.52
CA GLY A 106 -6.05 -4.00 26.58
C GLY A 106 -5.50 -4.50 25.23
N PRO A 107 -6.21 -5.39 24.50
CA PRO A 107 -5.74 -5.88 23.21
C PRO A 107 -5.55 -4.79 22.15
N LEU A 108 -6.33 -3.71 22.20
CA LEU A 108 -6.19 -2.58 21.26
C LEU A 108 -5.07 -1.63 21.69
N ALA A 109 -4.93 -1.41 23.01
CA ALA A 109 -3.84 -0.61 23.58
C ALA A 109 -2.46 -1.25 23.30
N GLU A 110 -2.38 -2.58 23.27
CA GLU A 110 -1.15 -3.32 22.95
C GLU A 110 -0.71 -3.16 21.49
N VAL A 111 -1.66 -3.04 20.56
CA VAL A 111 -1.36 -2.96 19.12
C VAL A 111 -1.16 -1.54 18.60
N LEU A 112 -1.73 -0.53 19.28
CA LEU A 112 -1.66 0.87 18.84
C LEU A 112 -0.22 1.37 18.67
N PRO A 113 0.72 1.17 19.62
CA PRO A 113 2.10 1.65 19.46
C PRO A 113 2.82 1.03 18.24
N ALA A 114 2.52 -0.23 17.92
CA ALA A 114 3.09 -0.90 16.76
C ALA A 114 2.54 -0.32 15.44
N ALA A 115 1.25 0.02 15.41
CA ALA A 115 0.62 0.67 14.27
C ALA A 115 1.20 2.09 14.05
N GLU A 116 1.35 2.86 15.12
CA GLU A 116 1.96 4.20 15.09
C GLU A 116 3.43 4.15 14.64
N ALA A 117 4.20 3.20 15.17
CA ALA A 117 5.57 2.98 14.75
C ALA A 117 5.65 2.60 13.26
N ALA A 118 4.67 1.87 12.73
CA ALA A 118 4.55 1.56 11.31
C ALA A 118 3.98 2.72 10.47
N ALA A 119 3.77 3.91 11.07
CA ALA A 119 3.16 5.08 10.44
C ALA A 119 1.78 4.78 9.82
N HIS A 120 1.05 3.81 10.38
CA HIS A 120 -0.34 3.57 10.03
C HIS A 120 -1.21 4.62 10.73
N THR A 121 -2.21 5.14 10.01
CA THR A 121 -3.28 5.91 10.62
C THR A 121 -4.29 4.95 11.24
N THR A 122 -4.57 5.11 12.53
CA THR A 122 -5.49 4.23 13.25
C THR A 122 -6.85 4.90 13.47
N VAL A 123 -7.92 4.11 13.42
CA VAL A 123 -9.25 4.50 13.87
C VAL A 123 -9.86 3.41 14.72
N VAL A 124 -10.70 3.80 15.67
CA VAL A 124 -11.44 2.92 16.56
C VAL A 124 -12.89 2.87 16.11
N VAL A 125 -13.45 1.66 16.08
CA VAL A 125 -14.87 1.42 15.83
C VAL A 125 -15.56 1.26 17.17
N ARG A 126 -16.58 2.09 17.42
CA ARG A 126 -17.48 1.95 18.57
C ARG A 126 -18.87 1.56 18.12
N VAL A 127 -19.50 0.66 18.87
CA VAL A 127 -20.89 0.25 18.69
C VAL A 127 -21.62 0.46 20.01
N ASP A 128 -22.66 1.28 19.99
CA ASP A 128 -23.46 1.65 21.16
C ASP A 128 -22.61 2.12 22.36
N GLY A 129 -21.52 2.86 22.06
CA GLY A 129 -20.59 3.41 23.05
C GLY A 129 -19.47 2.45 23.50
N VAL A 130 -19.48 1.19 23.05
CA VAL A 130 -18.45 0.20 23.36
C VAL A 130 -17.42 0.15 22.25
N THR A 131 -16.13 0.19 22.60
CA THR A 131 -15.03 0.03 21.63
C THR A 131 -14.93 -1.44 21.20
N GLU A 132 -15.09 -1.70 19.90
CA GLU A 132 -15.18 -3.04 19.32
C GLU A 132 -13.96 -3.44 18.48
N ALA A 133 -13.30 -2.48 17.83
CA ALA A 133 -12.16 -2.76 16.98
C ALA A 133 -11.25 -1.55 16.78
N LEU A 134 -10.00 -1.81 16.41
CA LEU A 134 -9.06 -0.85 15.86
C LEU A 134 -8.75 -1.23 14.41
N ILE A 135 -8.86 -0.27 13.50
CA ILE A 135 -8.55 -0.41 12.08
C ILE A 135 -7.29 0.40 11.79
N GLU A 136 -6.29 -0.25 11.21
CA GLU A 136 -5.06 0.37 10.74
C GLU A 136 -5.16 0.64 9.25
N VAL A 137 -4.93 1.88 8.85
CA VAL A 137 -4.97 2.34 7.46
C VAL A 137 -3.59 2.85 7.07
N GLY A 138 -3.08 2.37 5.94
CA GLY A 138 -1.74 2.70 5.47
C GLY A 138 -1.57 2.29 4.01
N ASP A 139 -0.37 2.46 3.48
CA ASP A 139 -0.06 2.02 2.12
C ASP A 139 0.20 0.51 2.10
N VAL A 140 -0.70 -0.23 1.44
CA VAL A 140 -0.72 -1.70 1.50
C VAL A 140 0.26 -2.31 0.50
N LEU A 141 0.97 -3.35 0.93
CA LEU A 141 1.82 -4.14 0.03
C LEU A 141 1.03 -4.76 -1.12
N ARG A 142 1.61 -4.77 -2.32
CA ARG A 142 1.00 -5.49 -3.44
C ARG A 142 1.12 -6.99 -3.19
N PRO A 143 0.06 -7.79 -3.44
CA PRO A 143 0.10 -9.24 -3.26
C PRO A 143 1.26 -9.91 -4.01
N GLU A 144 1.65 -9.35 -5.15
CA GLU A 144 2.71 -9.88 -6.01
C GLU A 144 4.12 -9.52 -5.53
N SER A 145 4.29 -8.50 -4.67
CA SER A 145 5.61 -7.98 -4.27
C SER A 145 6.49 -9.03 -3.63
N TYR A 146 5.93 -9.86 -2.76
CA TYR A 146 6.67 -10.98 -2.16
C TYR A 146 7.23 -11.93 -3.22
N ARG A 147 6.39 -12.35 -4.18
CA ARG A 147 6.80 -13.28 -5.24
C ARG A 147 7.84 -12.67 -6.16
N ALA A 148 7.73 -11.36 -6.43
CA ALA A 148 8.70 -10.64 -7.24
C ALA A 148 10.08 -10.60 -6.56
N VAL A 149 10.14 -10.20 -5.28
CA VAL A 149 11.39 -10.14 -4.51
C VAL A 149 12.00 -11.53 -4.33
N ASP A 150 11.18 -12.54 -4.03
CA ASP A 150 11.65 -13.93 -3.91
C ASP A 150 12.25 -14.45 -5.22
N ARG A 151 11.65 -14.12 -6.36
CA ARG A 151 12.18 -14.48 -7.68
C ARG A 151 13.52 -13.79 -7.96
N LEU A 152 13.65 -12.50 -7.61
CA LEU A 152 14.92 -11.77 -7.73
C LEU A 152 16.04 -12.47 -6.94
N LYS A 153 15.77 -12.81 -5.67
CA LYS A 153 16.72 -13.55 -4.83
C LYS A 153 17.12 -14.90 -5.42
N ARG A 154 16.15 -15.67 -5.94
CA ARG A 154 16.43 -16.97 -6.59
C ARG A 154 17.25 -16.86 -7.87
N LEU A 155 17.25 -15.69 -8.51
CA LEU A 155 18.09 -15.40 -9.68
C LEU A 155 19.48 -14.87 -9.29
N GLY A 156 19.80 -14.80 -8.00
CA GLY A 156 21.05 -14.23 -7.50
C GLY A 156 21.07 -12.70 -7.44
N VAL A 157 19.94 -12.05 -7.72
CA VAL A 157 19.83 -10.58 -7.66
C VAL A 157 19.55 -10.14 -6.23
N ARG A 158 20.37 -9.21 -5.73
CA ARG A 158 20.33 -8.65 -4.39
C ARG A 158 19.30 -7.51 -4.30
N PRO A 159 18.16 -7.68 -3.61
CA PRO A 159 17.21 -6.60 -3.43
C PRO A 159 17.63 -5.67 -2.29
N VAL A 160 17.52 -4.36 -2.54
CA VAL A 160 17.78 -3.27 -1.59
C VAL A 160 16.54 -2.38 -1.55
N LEU A 161 15.99 -2.13 -0.36
CA LEU A 161 14.87 -1.19 -0.20
C LEU A 161 15.42 0.22 0.05
N ALA A 162 14.99 1.21 -0.73
CA ALA A 162 15.32 2.62 -0.50
C ALA A 162 14.04 3.45 -0.45
N THR A 163 13.77 4.14 0.65
CA THR A 163 12.50 4.86 0.86
C THR A 163 12.66 6.12 1.69
N GLY A 164 11.79 7.11 1.43
CA GLY A 164 11.70 8.33 2.24
C GLY A 164 11.01 8.13 3.59
N ASP A 165 10.37 6.98 3.80
CA ASP A 165 9.72 6.63 5.06
C ASP A 165 10.69 6.59 6.25
N HIS A 166 10.14 6.69 7.45
CA HIS A 166 10.89 6.38 8.66
C HIS A 166 11.31 4.91 8.73
N GLU A 167 12.21 4.60 9.66
CA GLU A 167 12.85 3.29 9.72
C GLU A 167 11.89 2.16 10.07
N ALA A 168 10.97 2.37 11.02
CA ALA A 168 10.02 1.35 11.44
C ALA A 168 9.06 0.90 10.32
N PRO A 169 8.38 1.80 9.57
CA PRO A 169 7.57 1.41 8.41
C PRO A 169 8.40 0.71 7.31
N ALA A 170 9.60 1.23 7.02
CA ALA A 170 10.49 0.66 6.00
C ALA A 170 10.91 -0.77 6.36
N ARG A 171 11.33 -1.00 7.61
CA ARG A 171 11.70 -2.34 8.11
C ARG A 171 10.50 -3.29 8.16
N ALA A 172 9.32 -2.81 8.52
CA ALA A 172 8.10 -3.62 8.51
C ALA A 172 7.82 -4.15 7.10
N VAL A 173 7.84 -3.28 6.09
CA VAL A 173 7.69 -3.69 4.68
C VAL A 173 8.80 -4.65 4.26
N ALA A 174 10.06 -4.31 4.53
CA ALA A 174 11.20 -5.14 4.15
C ALA A 174 11.10 -6.56 4.74
N ALA A 175 10.69 -6.69 6.00
CA ALA A 175 10.50 -7.98 6.66
C ALA A 175 9.45 -8.84 5.95
N HIS A 176 8.32 -8.26 5.54
CA HIS A 176 7.24 -8.98 4.84
C HIS A 176 7.68 -9.52 3.47
N VAL A 177 8.51 -8.77 2.73
CA VAL A 177 9.05 -9.20 1.43
C VAL A 177 10.45 -9.83 1.53
N ARG A 178 10.96 -10.01 2.76
CA ARG A 178 12.28 -10.57 3.09
C ARG A 178 13.45 -9.80 2.48
N ILE A 179 13.40 -8.47 2.40
CA ILE A 179 14.56 -7.64 2.03
C ILE A 179 15.40 -7.39 3.30
N GLU A 180 16.71 -7.60 3.20
CA GLU A 180 17.64 -7.47 4.33
C GLU A 180 18.28 -6.09 4.41
N GLU A 181 18.61 -5.49 3.26
CA GLU A 181 19.18 -4.15 3.20
C GLU A 181 18.09 -3.10 3.02
N VAL A 182 18.01 -2.18 3.98
CA VAL A 182 17.00 -1.12 4.02
C VAL A 182 17.69 0.22 4.26
N HIS A 183 17.43 1.16 3.36
CA HIS A 183 17.79 2.57 3.48
C HIS A 183 16.51 3.38 3.66
N ALA A 184 16.30 3.88 4.88
CA ALA A 184 15.13 4.68 5.25
C ALA A 184 15.49 6.17 5.31
N ARG A 185 14.48 7.04 5.29
CA ARG A 185 14.62 8.51 5.26
C ARG A 185 15.49 9.02 4.09
N CYS A 186 15.50 8.29 2.97
CA CYS A 186 16.26 8.67 1.79
C CYS A 186 15.61 9.86 1.09
N THR A 187 16.39 10.91 0.86
CA THR A 187 16.04 11.95 -0.13
C THR A 187 16.25 11.41 -1.55
N PRO A 188 15.71 12.08 -2.59
CA PRO A 188 16.00 11.72 -3.98
C PRO A 188 17.50 11.62 -4.29
N GLU A 189 18.31 12.54 -3.74
CA GLU A 189 19.76 12.56 -3.90
C GLU A 189 20.41 11.35 -3.21
N ALA A 190 19.97 11.02 -1.99
CA ALA A 190 20.47 9.86 -1.28
C ALA A 190 20.19 8.54 -2.03
N LYS A 191 19.04 8.44 -2.72
CA LYS A 191 18.75 7.29 -3.59
C LYS A 191 19.70 7.22 -4.78
N ALA A 192 19.98 8.34 -5.43
CA ALA A 192 20.93 8.40 -6.53
C ALA A 192 22.37 8.07 -6.08
N ASP A 193 22.78 8.56 -4.91
CA ASP A 193 24.08 8.25 -4.30
C ASP A 193 24.21 6.77 -3.93
N LEU A 194 23.13 6.14 -3.44
CA LEU A 194 23.10 4.69 -3.19
C LEU A 194 23.35 3.89 -4.48
N VAL A 195 22.68 4.26 -5.57
CA VAL A 195 22.87 3.62 -6.89
C VAL A 195 24.32 3.80 -7.34
N ARG A 196 24.86 5.01 -7.24
CA ARG A 196 26.25 5.31 -7.59
C ARG A 196 27.23 4.47 -6.76
N ALA A 197 27.05 4.39 -5.44
CA ALA A 197 27.93 3.64 -4.55
C ALA A 197 27.91 2.12 -4.85
N LEU A 198 26.73 1.55 -5.15
CA LEU A 198 26.62 0.16 -5.56
C LEU A 198 27.38 -0.10 -6.88
N ARG A 199 27.22 0.79 -7.86
CA ARG A 199 27.94 0.69 -9.15
C ARG A 199 29.45 0.84 -9.00
N GLU A 200 29.91 1.79 -8.19
CA GLU A 200 31.34 1.97 -7.86
C GLU A 200 31.92 0.74 -7.14
N SER A 201 31.10 -0.02 -6.43
CA SER A 201 31.47 -1.29 -5.80
C SER A 201 31.49 -2.48 -6.79
N GLY A 202 31.25 -2.23 -8.08
CA GLY A 202 31.28 -3.22 -9.16
C GLY A 202 29.95 -3.91 -9.44
N HIS A 203 28.86 -3.52 -8.77
CA HIS A 203 27.54 -4.08 -9.03
C HIS A 203 26.92 -3.54 -10.32
N ARG A 204 26.11 -4.38 -10.96
CA ARG A 204 25.22 -3.96 -12.04
C ARG A 204 23.83 -3.74 -11.49
N VAL A 205 23.39 -2.49 -11.47
CA VAL A 205 22.27 -2.03 -10.64
C VAL A 205 21.06 -1.73 -11.50
N ALA A 206 19.95 -2.39 -11.19
CA ALA A 206 18.63 -1.97 -11.64
C ALA A 206 17.95 -1.10 -10.56
N VAL A 207 17.12 -0.15 -10.99
CA VAL A 207 16.27 0.64 -10.09
C VAL A 207 14.81 0.45 -10.52
N VAL A 208 13.93 0.21 -9.55
CA VAL A 208 12.47 0.17 -9.77
C VAL A 208 11.81 1.23 -8.92
N GLY A 209 11.06 2.13 -9.56
CA GLY A 209 10.39 3.24 -8.88
C GLY A 209 9.14 3.71 -9.64
N ASP A 210 8.33 4.54 -9.02
CA ASP A 210 7.12 5.12 -9.62
C ASP A 210 7.16 6.66 -9.67
N GLY A 211 8.14 7.29 -9.01
CA GLY A 211 8.04 8.71 -8.67
C GLY A 211 9.05 9.64 -9.32
N VAL A 212 8.73 10.93 -9.26
CA VAL A 212 9.68 12.04 -9.47
C VAL A 212 10.91 11.90 -8.55
N ASN A 213 10.68 11.39 -7.34
CA ASN A 213 11.71 11.18 -6.33
C ASN A 213 12.77 10.14 -6.73
N ASP A 214 12.46 9.25 -7.68
CA ASP A 214 13.36 8.20 -8.13
C ASP A 214 14.03 8.52 -9.47
N ALA A 215 13.65 9.62 -10.13
CA ALA A 215 14.09 9.92 -11.50
C ALA A 215 15.62 9.99 -11.64
N ALA A 216 16.31 10.60 -10.67
CA ALA A 216 17.78 10.66 -10.67
C ALA A 216 18.43 9.28 -10.44
N ALA A 217 17.83 8.46 -9.58
CA ALA A 217 18.30 7.09 -9.34
C ALA A 217 18.04 6.19 -10.56
N LEU A 218 16.87 6.30 -11.19
CA LEU A 218 16.49 5.60 -12.43
C LEU A 218 17.47 5.91 -13.56
N ALA A 219 17.75 7.19 -13.80
CA ALA A 219 18.68 7.61 -14.86
C ALA A 219 20.15 7.24 -14.57
N GLY A 220 20.52 7.09 -13.30
CA GLY A 220 21.87 6.72 -12.87
C GLY A 220 22.14 5.21 -12.82
N ALA A 221 21.10 4.39 -13.00
CA ALA A 221 21.16 2.93 -12.97
C ALA A 221 21.70 2.35 -14.28
N ASP A 222 22.09 1.08 -14.25
CA ASP A 222 22.37 0.32 -15.48
C ASP A 222 21.07 -0.17 -16.14
N LEU A 223 19.97 -0.21 -15.38
CA LEU A 223 18.61 -0.45 -15.87
C LEU A 223 17.57 0.29 -15.01
N GLY A 224 16.95 1.33 -15.53
CA GLY A 224 15.83 2.03 -14.89
C GLY A 224 14.48 1.42 -15.29
N ILE A 225 13.66 1.05 -14.30
CA ILE A 225 12.32 0.48 -14.51
C ILE A 225 11.28 1.36 -13.82
N ALA A 226 10.45 2.06 -14.60
CA ALA A 226 9.31 2.81 -14.06
C ALA A 226 8.07 1.93 -13.95
N MET A 227 7.33 2.09 -12.85
CA MET A 227 5.97 1.57 -12.74
C MET A 227 5.05 2.35 -13.69
N GLY A 228 4.17 1.69 -14.45
CA GLY A 228 3.22 2.35 -15.34
C GLY A 228 2.09 3.11 -14.64
N THR A 229 2.05 3.07 -13.31
CA THR A 229 1.26 3.99 -12.47
C THR A 229 2.06 5.20 -12.01
N GLY A 230 3.33 5.29 -12.43
CA GLY A 230 4.26 6.33 -12.01
C GLY A 230 4.08 7.65 -12.76
N THR A 231 4.82 8.67 -12.33
CA THR A 231 4.75 10.02 -12.90
C THR A 231 5.38 10.09 -14.29
N ASP A 232 4.96 11.06 -15.12
CA ASP A 232 5.53 11.26 -16.47
C ASP A 232 7.06 11.44 -16.44
N VAL A 233 7.58 12.03 -15.36
CA VAL A 233 9.02 12.20 -15.13
C VAL A 233 9.72 10.86 -14.91
N ALA A 234 9.13 9.95 -14.13
CA ALA A 234 9.69 8.62 -13.90
C ALA A 234 9.66 7.78 -15.18
N ILE A 235 8.57 7.84 -15.94
CA ILE A 235 8.42 7.16 -17.24
C ILE A 235 9.49 7.63 -18.22
N GLY A 236 9.69 8.94 -18.35
CA GLY A 236 10.69 9.52 -19.25
C GLY A 236 12.14 9.26 -18.84
N ALA A 237 12.41 8.95 -17.57
CA ALA A 237 13.75 8.64 -17.05
C ALA A 237 14.07 7.13 -17.03
N SER A 238 13.11 6.27 -17.36
CA SER A 238 13.27 4.80 -17.32
C SER A 238 13.56 4.19 -18.69
N ASP A 239 14.35 3.11 -18.71
CA ASP A 239 14.58 2.30 -19.90
C ASP A 239 13.37 1.40 -20.20
N VAL A 240 12.64 0.97 -19.16
CA VAL A 240 11.46 0.10 -19.26
C VAL A 240 10.32 0.65 -18.41
N THR A 241 9.12 0.72 -18.98
CA THR A 241 7.91 1.05 -18.23
C THR A 241 6.99 -0.18 -18.10
N LEU A 242 6.64 -0.54 -16.86
CA LEU A 242 5.72 -1.65 -16.57
C LEU A 242 4.27 -1.20 -16.62
N VAL A 243 3.64 -1.28 -17.79
CA VAL A 243 2.21 -0.99 -17.96
C VAL A 243 1.39 -2.14 -17.38
N ARG A 244 0.46 -1.87 -16.44
CA ARG A 244 -0.51 -2.88 -15.98
C ARG A 244 -1.33 -3.37 -17.17
N GLY A 245 -1.19 -4.64 -17.53
CA GLY A 245 -2.06 -5.27 -18.51
C GLY A 245 -3.49 -5.33 -17.99
N THR A 246 -4.36 -4.43 -18.46
CA THR A 246 -5.79 -4.77 -18.50
C THR A 246 -5.93 -5.79 -19.62
N SER A 247 -6.51 -6.95 -19.32
CA SER A 247 -6.84 -7.95 -20.33
C SER A 247 -7.87 -7.37 -21.30
N ARG A 248 -7.40 -6.66 -22.34
CA ARG A 248 -8.16 -6.47 -23.56
C ARG A 248 -7.78 -7.62 -24.48
N SER A 249 -8.78 -8.44 -24.78
CA SER A 249 -8.74 -9.52 -25.76
C SER A 249 -7.86 -9.13 -26.95
N TRP A 250 -6.78 -9.88 -27.16
CA TRP A 250 -6.08 -9.92 -28.42
C TRP A 250 -7.09 -10.38 -29.48
N ARG A 251 -7.60 -9.44 -30.29
CA ARG A 251 -8.25 -9.77 -31.56
C ARG A 251 -7.14 -9.82 -32.61
N THR A 252 -6.96 -10.98 -33.22
CA THR A 252 -6.13 -11.12 -34.40
C THR A 252 -6.73 -10.28 -35.55
N PRO A 253 -5.92 -9.55 -36.32
CA PRO A 253 -6.36 -8.94 -37.57
C PRO A 253 -6.53 -10.05 -38.62
N SER A 254 -7.64 -10.76 -38.59
CA SER A 254 -8.04 -11.68 -39.68
C SER A 254 -9.55 -11.81 -39.91
N ASP A 255 -10.41 -11.18 -39.10
CA ASP A 255 -11.86 -11.17 -39.38
C ASP A 255 -12.25 -9.92 -40.18
N SER A 256 -11.94 -9.91 -41.47
CA SER A 256 -12.72 -9.16 -42.45
C SER A 256 -13.77 -10.09 -43.06
N PRO A 257 -15.06 -9.78 -43.01
CA PRO A 257 -16.07 -10.57 -43.70
C PRO A 257 -15.90 -10.38 -45.21
N ALA A 258 -15.81 -11.48 -45.94
CA ALA A 258 -15.95 -11.47 -47.39
C ALA A 258 -17.35 -10.95 -47.78
N PRO A 259 -17.48 -10.16 -48.85
CA PRO A 259 -18.77 -9.61 -49.26
C PRO A 259 -19.62 -10.70 -49.93
N LEU A 260 -20.90 -10.75 -49.55
CA LEU A 260 -22.01 -11.15 -50.42
C LEU A 260 -22.97 -9.98 -50.51
#